data_AF-A0A7W8B462-F1
#
_entry.id   AF-A0A7W8B462-F1
#
_cell.length_a   1.000
_cell.length_b   1.000
_cell.length_c   1.000
_cell.angle_alpha   90.00
_cell.angle_beta   90.00
_cell.angle_gamma   90.00
#
_symmetry.space_group_name_H-M   'P 1'
#
loop_
_entity.id
_entity.type
_entity.pdbx_description
1 polymer ?
#
loop_
_entity_poly.entity_id
_entity_poly.type
_entity_poly.pdbx_seq_one_letter_code
_entity_poly.pdbx_strand_id
1 'polypeptide(L)'
;MLEMLRLPDQPADGTRLKPLREFEADGHFSTWHGERTPSVTTNAHILEALAVTQNREGPGDNASLATMVSHWLCDQQAPSGAWVDKWHASPYYATAACAMALHDHGGPAANTAVKRALVWVLDTQRADGSWGRWSGTAEETTYALQILMRCSAQPDEGCRTAGASGLRYLRAVAADAPYEPLWHDKELYAPDAIVRAAILSVLARARPHFAEAR
;
A
#
# COMPACT_ATOMS: atom_id res chain seq x y z
N MET A 1 -6.08 5.67 5.43
CA MET A 1 -6.10 4.75 6.57
C MET A 1 -5.59 5.42 7.85
N LEU A 2 -4.43 6.10 7.81
CA LEU A 2 -3.82 6.80 8.98
C LEU A 2 -4.71 7.81 9.73
N GLU A 3 -5.71 8.42 9.11
CA GLU A 3 -6.64 9.34 9.81
C GLU A 3 -7.69 8.62 10.67
N MET A 4 -8.04 7.35 10.39
CA MET A 4 -9.04 6.63 11.19
C MET A 4 -8.57 6.30 12.60
N LEU A 5 -7.25 6.20 12.81
CA LEU A 5 -6.63 6.02 14.13
C LEU A 5 -6.36 7.35 14.86
N ARG A 6 -6.61 8.48 14.19
CA ARG A 6 -6.52 9.83 14.77
C ARG A 6 -7.86 10.27 15.40
N LEU A 7 -8.50 9.41 16.18
CA LEU A 7 -9.59 9.88 17.05
C LEU A 7 -9.03 10.95 18.01
N PRO A 8 -9.49 12.21 17.94
CA PRO A 8 -8.88 13.33 18.67
C PRO A 8 -8.94 13.18 20.20
N ASP A 9 -9.94 12.45 20.71
CA ASP A 9 -10.36 12.54 22.12
C ASP A 9 -10.06 11.33 23.01
N GLN A 10 -9.29 10.33 22.53
CA GLN A 10 -8.92 9.20 23.40
C GLN A 10 -7.57 9.41 24.10
N PRO A 11 -7.44 9.11 25.40
CA PRO A 11 -6.16 9.20 26.11
C PRO A 11 -5.10 8.29 25.49
N ALA A 12 -3.85 8.70 25.61
CA ALA A 12 -2.65 7.95 25.24
C ALA A 12 -2.25 7.09 26.44
N ASP A 13 -2.96 5.98 26.67
CA ASP A 13 -2.79 5.11 27.84
C ASP A 13 -2.03 3.81 27.54
N GLY A 14 -1.43 3.70 26.33
CA GLY A 14 -0.68 2.53 25.91
C GLY A 14 -1.54 1.28 25.66
N THR A 15 -2.87 1.39 25.71
CA THR A 15 -3.77 0.24 25.53
C THR A 15 -4.32 0.08 24.11
N ARG A 16 -4.12 1.09 23.25
CA ARG A 16 -4.74 1.16 21.91
C ARG A 16 -4.43 -0.02 21.00
N LEU A 17 -3.25 -0.63 21.13
CA LEU A 17 -2.86 -1.80 20.33
C LEU A 17 -2.95 -3.12 21.10
N LYS A 18 -3.44 -3.13 22.35
CA LYS A 18 -3.59 -4.38 23.12
C LYS A 18 -4.39 -5.44 22.36
N PRO A 19 -5.51 -5.13 21.68
CA PRO A 19 -6.22 -6.14 20.90
C PRO A 19 -5.38 -6.72 19.75
N LEU A 20 -4.45 -5.95 19.17
CA LEU A 20 -3.59 -6.46 18.09
C LEU A 20 -2.52 -7.44 18.62
N ARG A 21 -2.09 -7.30 19.88
CA ARG A 21 -1.08 -8.18 20.49
C ARG A 21 -1.52 -9.64 20.57
N GLU A 22 -2.82 -9.90 20.60
CA GLU A 22 -3.37 -11.26 20.57
C GLU A 22 -3.04 -11.99 19.25
N PHE A 23 -2.77 -11.22 18.18
CA PHE A 23 -2.47 -11.75 16.86
C PHE A 23 -0.97 -11.79 16.55
N GLU A 24 -0.10 -11.47 17.51
CA GLU A 24 1.35 -11.61 17.35
C GLU A 24 1.70 -13.09 17.12
N ALA A 25 2.44 -13.35 16.05
CA ALA A 25 2.93 -14.66 15.65
C ALA A 25 4.45 -14.62 15.48
N ASP A 26 5.07 -15.73 15.06
CA ASP A 26 6.52 -15.76 14.87
C ASP A 26 6.94 -14.85 13.70
N GLY A 27 7.53 -13.70 14.04
CA GLY A 27 8.04 -12.73 13.08
C GLY A 27 7.00 -11.95 12.28
N HIS A 28 5.70 -12.03 12.62
CA HIS A 28 4.64 -11.26 11.96
C HIS A 28 3.37 -11.22 12.82
N PHE A 29 2.29 -10.67 12.29
CA PHE A 29 0.96 -10.75 12.88
C PHE A 29 0.00 -11.52 11.98
N SER A 30 -0.78 -12.40 12.60
CA SER A 30 -1.84 -13.13 11.92
C SER A 30 -3.07 -12.26 11.67
N THR A 31 -3.81 -12.48 10.59
CA THR A 31 -5.12 -11.83 10.41
C THR A 31 -6.20 -12.46 11.30
N TRP A 32 -6.11 -13.78 11.53
CA TRP A 32 -6.95 -14.50 12.49
C TRP A 32 -6.18 -15.68 13.11
N HIS A 33 -6.60 -16.15 14.27
CA HIS A 33 -5.94 -17.27 14.95
C HIS A 33 -5.99 -18.57 14.14
N GLY A 34 -4.86 -19.28 14.04
CA GLY A 34 -4.77 -20.53 13.31
C GLY A 34 -4.82 -20.36 11.79
N GLU A 35 -4.56 -19.17 11.27
CA GLU A 35 -4.41 -18.97 9.84
C GLU A 35 -3.24 -19.79 9.26
N ARG A 36 -3.43 -20.30 8.04
CA ARG A 36 -2.41 -21.10 7.34
C ARG A 36 -1.51 -20.27 6.43
N THR A 37 -2.03 -19.15 5.94
CA THR A 37 -1.32 -18.27 5.01
C THR A 37 -1.30 -16.87 5.62
N PRO A 38 -0.13 -16.30 5.92
CA PRO A 38 -0.04 -14.95 6.46
C PRO A 38 -0.43 -13.90 5.42
N SER A 39 -0.87 -12.73 5.87
CA SER A 39 -1.22 -11.59 5.00
C SER A 39 -0.18 -10.49 5.09
N VAL A 40 0.39 -10.14 3.94
CA VAL A 40 1.35 -9.04 3.82
C VAL A 40 0.66 -7.68 3.96
N THR A 41 -0.58 -7.55 3.48
CA THR A 41 -1.35 -6.29 3.60
C THR A 41 -1.77 -6.05 5.05
N THR A 42 -2.16 -7.10 5.78
CA THR A 42 -2.44 -7.02 7.22
C THR A 42 -1.22 -6.51 7.97
N ASN A 43 -0.03 -7.06 7.70
CA ASN A 43 1.21 -6.65 8.34
C ASN A 43 1.65 -5.24 7.92
N ALA A 44 1.43 -4.83 6.68
CA ALA A 44 1.65 -3.45 6.24
C ALA A 44 0.78 -2.45 7.04
N HIS A 45 -0.51 -2.75 7.22
CA HIS A 45 -1.39 -1.91 8.04
C HIS A 45 -1.04 -1.94 9.53
N ILE A 46 -0.50 -3.06 10.03
CA ILE A 46 0.02 -3.14 11.41
C ILE A 46 1.26 -2.27 11.59
N LEU A 47 2.17 -2.27 10.61
CA LEU A 47 3.33 -1.37 10.62
C LEU A 47 2.89 0.11 10.67
N GLU A 48 1.89 0.50 9.88
CA GLU A 48 1.28 1.83 9.94
C GLU A 48 0.67 2.14 11.32
N ALA A 49 -0.08 1.20 11.90
CA ALA A 49 -0.70 1.37 13.21
C ALA A 49 0.35 1.51 14.34
N LEU A 50 1.40 0.69 14.31
CA LEU A 50 2.53 0.77 15.25
C LEU A 50 3.19 2.15 15.17
N ALA A 51 3.50 2.64 13.97
CA ALA A 51 4.10 3.96 13.78
C ALA A 51 3.22 5.11 14.30
N VAL A 52 1.90 5.05 14.06
CA VAL A 52 0.96 6.06 14.58
C VAL A 52 0.96 6.11 16.10
N THR A 53 1.01 4.96 16.77
CA THR A 53 1.05 4.92 18.24
C THR A 53 2.38 5.37 18.81
N GLN A 54 3.52 4.98 18.21
CA GLN A 54 4.84 5.46 18.62
C GLN A 54 4.93 6.98 18.60
N ASN A 55 4.39 7.61 17.56
CA ASN A 55 4.36 9.07 17.44
C ASN A 55 3.56 9.78 18.55
N ARG A 56 2.66 9.07 19.24
CA ARG A 56 1.80 9.64 20.31
C ARG A 56 2.26 9.24 21.72
N GLU A 57 2.73 8.01 21.87
CA GLU A 57 2.99 7.36 23.17
C GLU A 57 4.49 7.14 23.43
N GLY A 58 5.34 7.38 22.43
CA GLY A 58 6.77 7.04 22.47
C GLY A 58 7.07 5.65 21.92
N PRO A 59 8.35 5.34 21.64
CA PRO A 59 8.74 4.14 20.90
C PRO A 59 8.40 2.82 21.61
N GLY A 60 8.70 2.70 22.91
CA GLY A 60 8.42 1.52 23.74
C GLY A 60 8.70 0.18 23.06
N ASP A 61 7.88 -0.83 23.38
CA ASP A 61 7.89 -2.14 22.73
C ASP A 61 7.35 -2.10 21.29
N ASN A 62 6.74 -0.99 20.86
CA ASN A 62 6.22 -0.87 19.50
C ASN A 62 7.35 -0.69 18.48
N ALA A 63 8.50 -0.15 18.87
CA ALA A 63 9.67 0.04 17.99
C ALA A 63 10.30 -1.29 17.56
N SER A 64 10.43 -2.25 18.48
CA SER A 64 10.93 -3.59 18.17
C SER A 64 9.97 -4.34 17.26
N LEU A 65 8.66 -4.26 17.53
CA LEU A 65 7.64 -4.82 16.63
C LEU A 65 7.68 -4.22 15.23
N ALA A 66 7.74 -2.89 15.12
CA ALA A 66 7.78 -2.23 13.81
C ALA A 66 9.00 -2.68 13.01
N THR A 67 10.15 -2.83 13.67
CA THR A 67 11.37 -3.36 13.06
C THR A 67 11.17 -4.81 12.59
N MET A 68 10.64 -5.67 13.46
CA MET A 68 10.34 -7.07 13.15
C MET A 68 9.40 -7.20 11.94
N VAL A 69 8.27 -6.49 11.94
CA VAL A 69 7.28 -6.52 10.85
C VAL A 69 7.88 -5.99 9.55
N SER A 70 8.71 -4.94 9.63
CA SER A 70 9.38 -4.37 8.44
C SER A 70 10.34 -5.37 7.80
N HIS A 71 11.13 -6.08 8.60
CA HIS A 71 12.02 -7.13 8.12
C HIS A 71 11.23 -8.26 7.45
N TRP A 72 10.18 -8.74 8.13
CA TRP A 72 9.34 -9.80 7.58
C TRP A 72 8.69 -9.40 6.25
N LEU A 73 8.15 -8.18 6.14
CA LEU A 73 7.61 -7.67 4.88
C LEU A 73 8.66 -7.65 3.77
N CYS A 74 9.90 -7.27 4.06
CA CYS A 74 10.99 -7.32 3.07
C CYS A 74 11.27 -8.75 2.61
N ASP A 75 11.25 -9.73 3.52
CA ASP A 75 11.47 -11.14 3.22
C ASP A 75 10.32 -11.76 2.40
N GLN A 76 9.10 -11.24 2.53
CA GLN A 76 7.95 -11.66 1.71
C GLN A 76 7.94 -11.09 0.29
N GLN A 77 8.85 -10.17 -0.06
CA GLN A 77 8.86 -9.59 -1.39
C GLN A 77 9.26 -10.63 -2.45
N ALA A 78 8.43 -10.79 -3.49
CA ALA A 78 8.74 -11.69 -4.58
C ALA A 78 10.02 -11.26 -5.33
N PRO A 79 10.72 -12.17 -6.04
CA PRO A 79 11.88 -11.82 -6.85
C PRO A 79 11.62 -10.67 -7.84
N SER A 80 10.41 -10.59 -8.38
CA SER A 80 9.96 -9.51 -9.28
C SER A 80 9.92 -8.13 -8.65
N GLY A 81 9.91 -8.00 -7.32
CA GLY A 81 9.74 -6.74 -6.59
C GLY A 81 8.30 -6.47 -6.13
N ALA A 82 7.34 -7.30 -6.53
CA ALA A 82 5.95 -7.20 -6.09
C ALA A 82 5.68 -7.96 -4.78
N TRP A 83 4.55 -7.64 -4.16
CA TRP A 83 3.89 -8.48 -3.16
C TRP A 83 2.56 -9.02 -3.70
N VAL A 84 2.12 -10.13 -3.15
CA VAL A 84 0.80 -10.72 -3.38
C VAL A 84 0.18 -11.01 -2.02
N ASP A 85 -1.13 -10.84 -1.90
CA ASP A 85 -1.83 -11.02 -0.65
C ASP A 85 -3.07 -11.91 -0.83
N LYS A 86 -3.47 -12.58 0.25
CA LYS A 86 -4.62 -13.49 0.22
C LYS A 86 -5.96 -12.77 0.09
N TRP A 87 -6.04 -11.46 0.38
CA TRP A 87 -7.30 -10.71 0.38
C TRP A 87 -7.64 -10.07 -0.97
N HIS A 88 -6.71 -10.05 -1.91
CA HIS A 88 -6.87 -9.29 -3.14
C HIS A 88 -6.18 -10.00 -4.32
N ALA A 89 -6.87 -10.11 -5.45
CA ALA A 89 -6.34 -10.72 -6.66
C ALA A 89 -5.20 -9.89 -7.25
N SER A 90 -5.25 -8.57 -7.16
CA SER A 90 -4.19 -7.73 -7.74
C SER A 90 -2.90 -7.69 -6.92
N PRO A 91 -1.71 -7.90 -7.54
CA PRO A 91 -0.43 -7.59 -6.90
C PRO A 91 -0.21 -6.08 -6.70
N TYR A 92 -0.90 -5.21 -7.44
CA TYR A 92 -0.77 -3.76 -7.29
C TYR A 92 -1.30 -3.29 -5.93
N TYR A 93 -2.39 -3.87 -5.43
CA TYR A 93 -2.91 -3.60 -4.09
C TYR A 93 -1.89 -3.96 -2.99
N ALA A 94 -1.42 -5.21 -3.02
CA ALA A 94 -0.48 -5.71 -2.01
C ALA A 94 0.86 -4.96 -2.06
N THR A 95 1.37 -4.69 -3.26
CA THR A 95 2.60 -3.93 -3.46
C THR A 95 2.45 -2.49 -2.98
N ALA A 96 1.32 -1.84 -3.25
CA ALA A 96 1.08 -0.48 -2.77
C ALA A 96 1.03 -0.42 -1.24
N ALA A 97 0.27 -1.31 -0.60
CA ALA A 97 0.20 -1.38 0.86
C ALA A 97 1.60 -1.58 1.49
N CYS A 98 2.34 -2.60 1.03
CA CYS A 98 3.65 -2.92 1.60
C CYS A 98 4.70 -1.85 1.31
N ALA A 99 4.81 -1.39 0.06
CA ALA A 99 5.83 -0.41 -0.32
C ALA A 99 5.61 0.94 0.37
N MET A 100 4.36 1.40 0.53
CA MET A 100 4.08 2.65 1.23
C MET A 100 4.37 2.54 2.73
N ALA A 101 3.93 1.46 3.39
CA ALA A 101 4.20 1.24 4.81
C ALA A 101 5.72 1.15 5.08
N LEU A 102 6.45 0.42 4.23
CA LEU A 102 7.91 0.30 4.32
C LEU A 102 8.63 1.62 4.00
N HIS A 103 8.15 2.40 3.04
CA HIS A 103 8.73 3.70 2.72
C HIS A 103 8.63 4.66 3.91
N ASP A 104 7.46 4.72 4.54
CA ASP A 104 7.21 5.67 5.62
C ASP A 104 7.77 5.21 6.97
N HIS A 105 7.83 3.90 7.22
CA HIS A 105 8.04 3.33 8.55
C HIS A 105 9.03 2.15 8.61
N GLY A 106 9.52 1.66 7.48
CA GLY A 106 10.38 0.47 7.42
C GLY A 106 11.86 0.72 7.73
N GLY A 107 12.26 1.99 7.86
CA GLY A 107 13.65 2.39 8.11
C GLY A 107 14.60 2.08 6.95
N PRO A 108 15.91 2.32 7.12
CA PRO A 108 16.89 2.22 6.02
C PRO A 108 17.01 0.83 5.38
N ALA A 109 16.75 -0.24 6.13
CA ALA A 109 16.82 -1.61 5.63
C ALA A 109 15.77 -1.88 4.54
N ALA A 110 14.62 -1.21 4.60
CA ALA A 110 13.52 -1.39 3.65
C ALA A 110 13.73 -0.65 2.31
N ASN A 111 14.72 0.25 2.22
CA ASN A 111 14.95 1.08 1.03
C ASN A 111 15.14 0.25 -0.25
N THR A 112 15.82 -0.89 -0.16
CA THR A 112 16.02 -1.79 -1.31
C THR A 112 14.70 -2.40 -1.77
N ALA A 113 13.85 -2.82 -0.84
CA ALA A 113 12.55 -3.41 -1.16
C ALA A 113 11.62 -2.37 -1.82
N VAL A 114 11.60 -1.14 -1.30
CA VAL A 114 10.83 -0.01 -1.88
C VAL A 114 11.32 0.33 -3.30
N LYS A 115 12.64 0.37 -3.53
CA LYS A 115 13.21 0.59 -4.87
C LYS A 115 12.81 -0.52 -5.86
N ARG A 116 12.82 -1.77 -5.43
CA ARG A 116 12.40 -2.90 -6.26
C ARG A 116 10.92 -2.82 -6.63
N ALA A 117 10.06 -2.37 -5.72
CA ALA A 117 8.65 -2.11 -6.03
C ALA A 117 8.47 -0.99 -7.06
N LEU A 118 9.23 0.11 -6.95
CA LEU A 118 9.19 1.18 -7.94
C LEU A 118 9.58 0.67 -9.33
N VAL A 119 10.68 -0.09 -9.43
CA VAL A 119 11.11 -0.71 -10.69
C VAL A 119 10.02 -1.64 -11.24
N TRP A 120 9.45 -2.50 -10.40
CA TRP A 120 8.36 -3.39 -10.82
C TRP A 120 7.13 -2.63 -11.35
N VAL A 121 6.75 -1.51 -10.72
CA VAL A 121 5.64 -0.68 -11.22
C VAL A 121 5.98 -0.09 -12.59
N LEU A 122 7.19 0.44 -12.78
CA LEU A 122 7.60 1.00 -14.07
C LEU A 122 7.62 -0.07 -15.17
N ASP A 123 8.19 -1.24 -14.88
CA ASP A 123 8.35 -2.34 -15.84
C ASP A 123 7.02 -3.01 -16.24
N THR A 124 5.98 -2.85 -15.43
CA THR A 124 4.67 -3.48 -15.66
C THR A 124 3.60 -2.51 -16.17
N GLN A 125 3.95 -1.27 -16.50
CA GLN A 125 3.03 -0.34 -17.13
C GLN A 125 2.60 -0.84 -18.51
N ARG A 126 1.30 -0.77 -18.81
CA ARG A 126 0.75 -1.11 -20.12
C ARG A 126 0.92 0.05 -21.10
N ALA A 127 0.84 -0.26 -22.39
CA ALA A 127 1.06 0.72 -23.47
C ALA A 127 0.06 1.91 -23.44
N ASP A 128 -1.14 1.71 -22.90
CA ASP A 128 -2.15 2.77 -22.72
C ASP A 128 -1.95 3.61 -21.44
N GLY A 129 -0.88 3.32 -20.68
CA GLY A 129 -0.54 3.98 -19.42
C GLY A 129 -1.16 3.34 -18.18
N SER A 130 -2.06 2.38 -18.33
CA SER A 130 -2.73 1.71 -17.21
C SER A 130 -1.85 0.64 -16.55
N TRP A 131 -2.31 0.18 -15.38
CA TRP A 131 -1.83 -1.04 -14.74
C TRP A 131 -3.00 -1.97 -14.45
N GLY A 132 -2.71 -3.28 -14.42
CA GLY A 132 -3.64 -4.27 -13.88
C GLY A 132 -3.26 -5.71 -14.21
N ARG A 133 -3.82 -6.65 -13.43
CA ARG A 133 -3.45 -8.07 -13.45
C ARG A 133 -3.90 -8.77 -14.74
N TRP A 134 -5.10 -8.47 -15.21
CA TRP A 134 -5.69 -9.09 -16.42
C TRP A 134 -5.85 -8.07 -17.55
N SER A 135 -6.36 -6.89 -17.22
CA SER A 135 -6.50 -5.72 -18.09
C SER A 135 -6.12 -4.47 -17.30
N GLY A 136 -6.01 -3.32 -17.98
CA GLY A 136 -5.95 -2.04 -17.28
C GLY A 136 -7.23 -1.80 -16.48
N THR A 137 -7.10 -1.43 -15.21
CA THR A 137 -8.25 -1.07 -14.36
C THR A 137 -8.01 0.26 -13.64
N ALA A 138 -9.09 0.95 -13.27
CA ALA A 138 -9.03 2.20 -12.51
C ALA A 138 -8.42 1.99 -11.11
N GLU A 139 -8.76 0.89 -10.45
CA GLU A 139 -8.29 0.52 -9.11
C GLU A 139 -6.78 0.23 -9.10
N GLU A 140 -6.30 -0.62 -10.01
CA GLU A 140 -4.89 -1.03 -10.02
C GLU A 140 -3.98 0.10 -10.52
N THR A 141 -4.44 0.89 -11.51
CA THR A 141 -3.75 2.12 -11.93
C THR A 141 -3.64 3.11 -10.78
N THR A 142 -4.68 3.22 -9.96
CA THR A 142 -4.66 4.06 -8.76
C THR A 142 -3.57 3.61 -7.77
N TYR A 143 -3.45 2.32 -7.52
CA TYR A 143 -2.40 1.78 -6.63
C TYR A 143 -0.99 1.99 -7.18
N ALA A 144 -0.77 1.77 -8.48
CA ALA A 144 0.51 2.05 -9.14
C ALA A 144 0.89 3.54 -9.01
N LEU A 145 -0.06 4.45 -9.25
CA LEU A 145 0.15 5.89 -9.09
C LEU A 145 0.47 6.27 -7.64
N GLN A 146 -0.15 5.62 -6.65
CA GLN A 146 0.18 5.84 -5.24
C GLN A 146 1.63 5.47 -4.92
N ILE A 147 2.12 4.34 -5.45
CA ILE A 147 3.53 3.93 -5.30
C ILE A 147 4.44 4.98 -5.92
N LEU A 148 4.19 5.38 -7.19
CA LEU A 148 5.02 6.37 -7.86
C LEU A 148 5.03 7.74 -7.15
N MET A 149 3.88 8.18 -6.61
CA MET A 149 3.79 9.46 -5.91
C MET A 149 4.47 9.47 -4.53
N ARG A 150 4.32 8.38 -3.77
CA ARG A 150 4.76 8.34 -2.37
C ARG A 150 6.14 7.76 -2.19
N CYS A 151 6.46 6.68 -2.89
CA CYS A 151 7.71 5.94 -2.67
C CYS A 151 8.89 6.54 -3.45
N SER A 152 8.64 7.43 -4.41
CA SER A 152 9.68 8.10 -5.17
C SER A 152 10.07 9.44 -4.54
N ALA A 153 11.09 9.43 -3.67
CA ALA A 153 11.57 10.63 -2.99
C ALA A 153 12.00 11.76 -3.96
N GLN A 154 12.58 11.39 -5.10
CA GLN A 154 12.91 12.28 -6.21
C GLN A 154 12.58 11.55 -7.51
N PRO A 155 11.36 11.71 -8.07
CA PRO A 155 11.00 11.03 -9.30
C PRO A 155 11.93 11.44 -10.42
N ASP A 156 12.47 10.44 -11.13
CA ASP A 156 13.17 10.67 -12.38
C ASP A 156 12.17 10.90 -13.52
N GLU A 157 12.69 11.09 -14.73
CA GLU A 157 11.85 11.34 -15.90
C GLU A 157 10.96 10.14 -16.26
N GLY A 158 11.44 8.93 -16.00
CA GLY A 158 10.67 7.70 -16.21
C GLY A 158 9.45 7.65 -15.29
N CYS A 159 9.64 7.94 -14.00
CA CYS A 159 8.56 8.03 -13.01
C CYS A 159 7.54 9.10 -13.37
N ARG A 160 8.00 10.29 -13.78
CA ARG A 160 7.11 11.38 -14.21
C ARG A 160 6.29 11.01 -15.43
N THR A 161 6.94 10.45 -16.46
CA THR A 161 6.28 10.06 -17.72
C THR A 161 5.27 8.95 -17.48
N ALA A 162 5.66 7.90 -16.74
CA ALA A 162 4.78 6.79 -16.40
C ALA A 162 3.57 7.28 -15.59
N GLY A 163 3.81 8.09 -14.56
CA GLY A 163 2.76 8.67 -13.72
C GLY A 163 1.82 9.60 -14.49
N ALA A 164 2.34 10.41 -15.42
CA ALA A 164 1.53 11.28 -16.27
C ALA A 164 0.62 10.46 -17.20
N SER A 165 1.14 9.39 -17.80
CA SER A 165 0.34 8.50 -18.66
C SER A 165 -0.75 7.78 -17.87
N GLY A 166 -0.40 7.24 -16.70
CA GLY A 166 -1.37 6.62 -15.78
C GLY A 166 -2.46 7.57 -15.31
N LEU A 167 -2.09 8.82 -14.99
CA LEU A 167 -3.05 9.83 -14.57
C LEU A 167 -4.02 10.22 -15.71
N ARG A 168 -3.55 10.23 -16.98
CA ARG A 168 -4.42 10.42 -18.14
C ARG A 168 -5.42 9.27 -18.28
N TYR A 169 -4.94 8.03 -18.22
CA TYR A 169 -5.79 6.84 -18.24
C TYR A 169 -6.84 6.91 -17.12
N LEU A 170 -6.40 7.13 -15.88
CA LEU A 170 -7.28 7.15 -14.71
C LEU A 170 -8.38 8.21 -14.84
N ARG A 171 -8.05 9.41 -15.35
CA ARG A 171 -9.06 10.46 -15.58
C ARG A 171 -10.11 10.08 -16.62
N ALA A 172 -9.75 9.25 -17.59
CA ALA A 172 -10.69 8.79 -18.63
C ALA A 172 -11.69 7.77 -18.09
N VAL A 173 -11.31 6.96 -17.09
CA VAL A 173 -12.12 5.82 -16.60
C VAL A 173 -12.65 5.99 -15.17
N ALA A 174 -12.25 7.05 -14.44
CA ALA A 174 -12.55 7.21 -13.01
C ALA A 174 -14.05 7.35 -12.66
N ALA A 175 -14.90 7.68 -13.64
CA ALA A 175 -16.35 7.81 -13.43
C ALA A 175 -17.14 6.53 -13.72
N ASP A 176 -16.49 5.51 -14.30
CA ASP A 176 -17.17 4.37 -14.92
C ASP A 176 -17.34 3.21 -13.93
N ALA A 177 -18.26 3.37 -12.98
CA ALA A 177 -18.73 2.25 -12.15
C ALA A 177 -19.70 1.35 -12.94
N PRO A 178 -19.78 0.03 -12.65
CA PRO A 178 -19.12 -0.69 -11.56
C PRO A 178 -17.63 -1.00 -11.85
N TYR A 179 -16.83 -1.11 -10.79
CA TYR A 179 -15.41 -1.47 -10.92
C TYR A 179 -15.20 -2.99 -11.03
N GLU A 180 -14.05 -3.40 -11.58
CA GLU A 180 -13.69 -4.81 -11.73
C GLU A 180 -13.60 -5.51 -10.36
N PRO A 181 -14.20 -6.71 -10.19
CA PRO A 181 -14.09 -7.47 -8.95
C PRO A 181 -12.67 -8.00 -8.71
N LEU A 182 -11.99 -7.47 -7.68
CA LEU A 182 -10.61 -7.85 -7.35
C LEU A 182 -10.40 -8.30 -5.90
N TRP A 183 -11.37 -8.12 -5.02
CA TRP A 183 -11.28 -8.48 -3.61
C TRP A 183 -11.77 -9.91 -3.38
N HIS A 184 -11.05 -10.70 -2.59
CA HIS A 184 -11.44 -12.09 -2.30
C HIS A 184 -12.45 -12.16 -1.16
N ASP A 185 -13.59 -12.79 -1.43
CA ASP A 185 -14.49 -13.39 -0.43
C ASP A 185 -14.83 -14.83 -0.87
N LYS A 186 -16.13 -15.19 -0.99
CA LYS A 186 -16.54 -16.45 -1.63
C LYS A 186 -16.27 -16.45 -3.13
N GLU A 187 -16.39 -15.27 -3.73
CA GLU A 187 -16.05 -14.94 -5.11
C GLU A 187 -15.28 -13.61 -5.11
N LEU A 188 -14.86 -13.15 -6.29
CA LEU A 188 -14.31 -11.80 -6.41
C LEU A 188 -15.42 -10.77 -6.29
N TYR A 189 -15.18 -9.69 -5.56
CA TYR A 189 -16.10 -8.55 -5.45
C TYR A 189 -15.37 -7.20 -5.58
N ALA A 190 -16.14 -6.14 -5.81
CA ALA A 190 -15.64 -4.76 -5.89
C ALA A 190 -16.30 -3.90 -4.79
N PRO A 191 -15.52 -3.38 -3.82
CA PRO A 191 -16.03 -2.44 -2.83
C PRO A 191 -16.03 -1.01 -3.41
N ASP A 192 -17.05 -0.65 -4.17
CA ASP A 192 -17.10 0.59 -4.97
C ASP A 192 -16.74 1.86 -4.20
N ALA A 193 -17.19 2.00 -2.94
CA ALA A 193 -16.87 3.16 -2.12
C ALA A 193 -15.37 3.25 -1.77
N ILE A 194 -14.72 2.11 -1.52
CA ILE A 194 -13.28 2.03 -1.21
C ILE A 194 -12.47 2.35 -2.45
N VAL A 195 -12.82 1.74 -3.59
CA VAL A 195 -12.15 1.97 -4.88
C VAL A 195 -12.27 3.44 -5.28
N ARG A 196 -13.49 4.00 -5.21
CA ARG A 196 -13.74 5.41 -5.53
C ARG A 196 -12.96 6.35 -4.60
N ALA A 197 -12.87 6.05 -3.31
CA ALA A 197 -12.10 6.86 -2.37
C ALA A 197 -10.59 6.86 -2.72
N ALA A 198 -10.04 5.71 -3.09
CA ALA A 198 -8.64 5.59 -3.52
C ALA A 198 -8.38 6.40 -4.81
N ILE A 199 -9.27 6.30 -5.81
CA ILE A 199 -9.19 7.04 -7.07
C ILE A 199 -9.21 8.56 -6.81
N LEU A 200 -10.17 9.03 -6.02
CA LEU A 200 -10.30 10.46 -5.70
C LEU A 200 -9.06 10.99 -4.96
N SER A 201 -8.47 10.19 -4.07
CA SER A 201 -7.23 10.56 -3.38
C SER A 201 -6.08 10.82 -4.37
N VAL A 202 -5.92 9.95 -5.37
CA VAL A 202 -4.90 10.13 -6.42
C VAL A 202 -5.22 11.34 -7.29
N LEU A 203 -6.45 11.47 -7.78
CA LEU A 203 -6.84 12.57 -8.66
C LEU A 203 -6.64 13.95 -8.00
N ALA A 204 -6.88 14.04 -6.69
CA ALA A 204 -6.69 15.27 -5.93
C ALA A 204 -5.21 15.65 -5.74
N ARG A 205 -4.30 14.67 -5.74
CA ARG A 205 -2.90 14.88 -5.31
C ARG A 205 -1.87 14.73 -6.43
N ALA A 206 -2.16 14.00 -7.51
CA ALA A 206 -1.16 13.56 -8.48
C ALA A 206 -0.59 14.66 -9.38
N ARG A 207 -1.32 15.75 -9.63
CA ARG A 207 -0.90 16.81 -10.57
C ARG A 207 0.51 17.38 -10.29
N PRO A 208 0.87 17.81 -9.05
CA PRO A 208 2.21 18.30 -8.75
C PRO A 208 3.32 17.24 -8.87
N HIS A 209 3.00 15.95 -8.77
CA HIS A 209 4.00 14.88 -8.81
C HIS A 209 4.41 14.50 -10.24
N PHE A 210 3.52 14.68 -11.21
CA PHE A 210 3.70 14.23 -12.59
C PHE A 210 3.59 15.36 -13.62
N ALA A 211 3.71 16.62 -13.17
CA ALA A 211 3.87 17.73 -14.10
C ALA A 211 5.24 17.61 -14.79
N GLU A 212 5.26 17.78 -16.11
CA GLU A 212 6.51 17.90 -16.87
C GLU A 212 7.28 19.14 -16.37
N ALA A 213 8.60 19.00 -16.23
CA ALA A 213 9.46 20.15 -15.98
C ALA A 213 9.34 21.11 -17.18
N ARG A 214 9.02 22.38 -16.91
CA ARG A 214 8.94 23.42 -17.94
C ARG A 214 10.29 23.69 -18.56
#